data_AF-A0A137NT71-F1
#
_entry.id   AF-A0A137NT71-F1
#
_cell.length_a   1.000
_cell.length_b   1.000
_cell.length_c   1.000
_cell.angle_alpha   90.00
_cell.angle_beta   90.00
_cell.angle_gamma   90.00
#
_symmetry.space_group_name_H-M   'P 1'
#
loop_
_entity.id
_entity.type
_entity.pdbx_description
1 polymer ?
#
loop_
_entity_poly.entity_id
_entity_poly.type
_entity_poly.pdbx_seq_one_letter_code
_entity_poly.pdbx_strand_id
1 'polypeptide(L)'
;MIPLVYAVPISSILVIALVWMIVVIVDLNLKEFDYRFKDPESYALASQTYNIKSNLQHASNTLFHGYCLLTTFLILNINMNGDQTAINVQSLLTMGFNVLAAVFQLSGFLLIYKILYSFFILSVFSIIVTSLY
;
A
#
# COMPACT_ATOMS: atom_id res chain seq x y z
N MET A 1 17.43 -18.74 -9.32
CA MET A 1 16.47 -19.34 -8.37
C MET A 1 16.43 -18.43 -7.16
N ILE A 2 15.25 -17.93 -6.76
CA ILE A 2 15.15 -17.07 -5.56
C ILE A 2 15.40 -17.96 -4.33
N PRO A 3 16.29 -17.58 -3.40
CA PRO A 3 16.50 -18.36 -2.17
C PRO A 3 15.19 -18.47 -1.39
N LEU A 4 14.86 -19.66 -0.87
CA LEU A 4 13.60 -19.92 -0.13
C LEU A 4 13.40 -18.93 1.03
N VAL A 5 14.52 -18.50 1.62
CA VAL A 5 14.67 -17.48 2.64
C VAL A 5 13.91 -16.19 2.28
N TYR A 6 13.97 -15.74 1.03
CA TYR A 6 13.32 -14.50 0.57
C TYR A 6 11.93 -14.70 -0.06
N ALA A 7 11.38 -15.92 -0.04
CA ALA A 7 10.09 -16.17 -0.69
C ALA A 7 8.95 -15.34 -0.06
N VAL A 8 8.89 -15.25 1.27
CA VAL A 8 7.84 -14.51 1.97
C VAL A 8 7.96 -13.00 1.76
N PRO A 9 9.14 -12.36 1.95
CA PRO A 9 9.24 -10.93 1.76
C PRO A 9 9.02 -10.49 0.31
N ILE A 10 9.47 -11.28 -0.67
CA ILE A 10 9.19 -11.03 -2.10
C ILE A 10 7.69 -11.20 -2.39
N SER A 11 7.05 -12.22 -1.82
CA SER A 11 5.60 -12.40 -1.95
C SER A 11 4.82 -11.22 -1.36
N SER A 12 5.24 -10.69 -0.21
CA SER A 12 4.64 -9.49 0.40
C SER A 12 4.70 -8.28 -0.54
N ILE A 13 5.85 -8.04 -1.17
CA ILE A 13 6.03 -6.97 -2.15
C ILE A 13 5.11 -7.18 -3.36
N LEU A 14 5.04 -8.40 -3.89
CA LEU A 14 4.21 -8.74 -5.03
C LEU A 14 2.72 -8.51 -4.74
N VAL A 15 2.24 -8.86 -3.54
CA VAL A 15 0.85 -8.61 -3.15
C VAL A 15 0.56 -7.10 -3.12
N ILE A 16 1.44 -6.28 -2.55
CA ILE A 16 1.27 -4.81 -2.57
C ILE A 16 1.20 -4.31 -4.01
N ALA A 17 2.09 -4.78 -4.89
CA ALA A 17 2.13 -4.38 -6.30
C ALA A 17 0.85 -4.80 -7.06
N LEU A 18 0.31 -5.99 -6.79
CA LEU A 18 -0.95 -6.45 -7.38
C LEU A 18 -2.13 -5.61 -6.92
N VAL A 19 -2.23 -5.32 -5.61
CA VAL A 19 -3.29 -4.45 -5.07
C VAL A 19 -3.16 -3.05 -5.65
N TRP A 20 -1.94 -2.52 -5.76
CA TRP A 20 -1.69 -1.23 -6.41
C TRP A 20 -2.15 -1.22 -7.87
N MET A 21 -1.82 -2.25 -8.65
CA MET A 21 -2.27 -2.36 -10.05
C MET A 21 -3.80 -2.40 -10.15
N ILE A 22 -4.49 -3.12 -9.26
CA ILE A 22 -5.96 -3.12 -9.21
C ILE A 22 -6.49 -1.70 -8.98
N VAL A 23 -5.94 -0.99 -8.00
CA VAL A 23 -6.36 0.40 -7.69
C VAL A 23 -6.11 1.33 -8.87
N VAL A 24 -4.98 1.21 -9.56
CA VAL A 24 -4.67 1.98 -10.78
C VAL A 24 -5.64 1.68 -11.92
N ILE A 25 -5.98 0.41 -12.14
CA ILE A 25 -6.97 0.02 -13.17
C ILE A 25 -8.34 0.63 -12.85
N VAL A 26 -8.77 0.62 -11.58
CA VAL A 26 -10.02 1.26 -11.17
C VAL A 26 -9.95 2.78 -11.40
N ASP A 27 -8.82 3.43 -11.09
CA ASP A 27 -8.64 4.88 -11.29
C ASP A 27 -8.69 5.28 -12.76
N LEU A 28 -8.07 4.47 -13.64
CA LEU A 28 -8.12 4.68 -15.09
C LEU A 28 -9.53 4.54 -15.65
N ASN A 29 -10.29 3.52 -15.22
CA ASN A 29 -11.67 3.32 -15.68
C ASN A 29 -12.61 4.45 -15.21
N LEU A 30 -12.41 5.00 -14.00
CA LEU A 30 -13.23 6.12 -13.52
C LEU A 30 -12.97 7.42 -14.30
N LYS A 31 -11.79 7.61 -14.90
CA LYS A 31 -11.47 8.79 -15.73
C LYS A 31 -12.27 8.86 -17.02
N GLU A 32 -12.73 7.72 -17.54
CA GLU A 32 -13.52 7.68 -18.78
C GLU A 32 -15.00 8.08 -18.57
N PHE A 33 -15.49 8.08 -17.31
CA PHE A 33 -16.89 8.40 -16.98
C PHE A 33 -17.19 9.90 -16.74
N ASP A 34 -16.18 10.78 -16.82
CA ASP A 34 -16.24 12.16 -16.28
C ASP A 34 -16.83 13.23 -17.24
N TYR A 35 -17.50 12.85 -18.33
CA TYR A 35 -17.95 13.82 -19.36
C TYR A 35 -19.43 13.67 -19.73
N ARG A 36 -20.36 14.07 -18.85
CA ARG A 36 -21.75 14.51 -19.18
C ARG A 36 -22.57 14.72 -17.91
N PHE A 37 -22.49 15.89 -17.27
CA PHE A 37 -23.42 16.25 -16.21
C PHE A 37 -23.89 17.70 -16.38
N LYS A 38 -25.20 17.88 -16.66
CA LYS A 38 -25.87 19.18 -16.86
C LYS A 38 -26.88 19.51 -15.75
N ASP A 39 -27.12 18.62 -14.78
CA ASP A 39 -28.21 18.75 -13.81
C ASP A 39 -27.74 18.96 -12.36
N PRO A 40 -28.49 19.69 -11.51
CA PRO A 40 -28.13 19.99 -10.11
C PRO A 40 -27.92 18.75 -9.22
N GLU A 41 -28.69 17.67 -9.43
CA GLU A 41 -28.48 16.38 -8.73
C GLU A 41 -27.14 15.73 -9.13
N SER A 42 -26.66 16.02 -10.34
CA SER A 42 -25.35 15.58 -10.79
C SER A 42 -24.20 16.29 -10.07
N TYR A 43 -24.41 17.42 -9.38
CA TYR A 43 -23.35 18.07 -8.59
C TYR A 43 -23.08 17.34 -7.28
N ALA A 44 -24.11 16.77 -6.64
CA ALA A 44 -23.94 15.94 -5.45
C ALA A 44 -23.24 14.62 -5.79
N LEU A 45 -23.63 14.00 -6.91
CA LEU A 45 -22.95 12.84 -7.50
C LEU A 45 -21.52 13.19 -7.94
N ALA A 46 -21.29 14.33 -8.59
CA ALA A 46 -19.96 14.78 -8.97
C ALA A 46 -19.06 15.06 -7.76
N SER A 47 -19.60 15.59 -6.66
CA SER A 47 -18.88 15.78 -5.39
C SER A 47 -18.49 14.44 -4.74
N GLN A 48 -19.39 13.45 -4.74
CA GLN A 48 -19.09 12.10 -4.26
C GLN A 48 -18.06 11.41 -5.17
N THR A 49 -18.21 11.49 -6.49
CA THR A 49 -17.25 10.94 -7.47
C THR A 49 -15.90 11.62 -7.37
N TYR A 50 -15.84 12.94 -7.15
CA TYR A 50 -14.60 13.69 -6.93
C TYR A 50 -13.89 13.25 -5.64
N ASN A 51 -14.64 13.05 -4.55
CA ASN A 51 -14.09 12.53 -3.29
C ASN A 51 -13.58 11.10 -3.44
N ILE A 52 -14.30 10.22 -4.15
CA ILE A 52 -13.86 8.85 -4.43
C ILE A 52 -12.59 8.87 -5.29
N LYS A 53 -12.53 9.70 -6.33
CA LYS A 53 -11.35 9.85 -7.20
C LYS A 53 -10.13 10.35 -6.43
N SER A 54 -10.30 11.39 -5.61
CA SER A 54 -9.23 11.90 -4.74
C SER A 54 -8.74 10.82 -3.78
N ASN A 55 -9.66 10.11 -3.11
CA ASN A 55 -9.32 9.05 -2.16
C ASN A 55 -8.63 7.87 -2.83
N LEU A 56 -9.04 7.50 -4.05
CA LEU A 56 -8.44 6.44 -4.83
C LEU A 56 -7.01 6.80 -5.26
N GLN A 57 -6.79 8.05 -5.68
CA GLN A 57 -5.45 8.53 -6.02
C GLN A 57 -4.54 8.58 -4.78
N HIS A 58 -5.06 8.97 -3.62
CA HIS A 58 -4.32 8.88 -2.36
C HIS A 58 -4.00 7.43 -1.98
N ALA A 59 -4.96 6.51 -2.09
CA ALA A 59 -4.75 5.09 -1.81
C ALA A 59 -3.70 4.47 -2.75
N SER A 60 -3.73 4.84 -4.05
CA SER A 60 -2.71 4.45 -5.03
C SER A 60 -1.32 4.92 -4.61
N ASN A 61 -1.17 6.19 -4.23
CA ASN A 61 0.10 6.74 -3.76
C ASN A 61 0.59 6.05 -2.48
N THR A 62 -0.31 5.75 -1.53
CA THR A 62 0.03 5.01 -0.31
C THR A 62 0.60 3.63 -0.64
N LEU A 63 -0.06 2.87 -1.51
CA LEU A 63 0.40 1.54 -1.92
C LEU A 63 1.75 1.62 -2.64
N PHE A 64 1.92 2.59 -3.55
CA PHE A 64 3.17 2.80 -4.28
C PHE A 64 4.33 3.14 -3.35
N HIS A 65 4.13 4.07 -2.40
CA HIS A 65 5.16 4.40 -1.42
C HIS A 65 5.53 3.19 -0.57
N GLY A 66 4.54 2.40 -0.14
CA GLY A 66 4.81 1.20 0.65
C GLY A 66 5.54 0.11 -0.14
N TYR A 67 5.21 -0.05 -1.42
CA TYR A 67 5.95 -0.91 -2.35
C TYR A 67 7.42 -0.47 -2.47
N CYS A 68 7.68 0.82 -2.72
CA CYS A 68 9.03 1.35 -2.86
C CYS A 68 9.85 1.19 -1.57
N LEU A 69 9.25 1.49 -0.42
CA LEU A 69 9.90 1.35 0.90
C LEU A 69 10.27 -0.11 1.15
N LEU A 70 9.31 -1.02 1.09
CA LEU A 70 9.56 -2.44 1.39
C LEU A 70 10.59 -3.06 0.42
N THR A 71 10.52 -2.70 -0.86
CA THR A 71 11.48 -3.17 -1.87
C THR A 71 12.90 -2.67 -1.59
N THR A 72 13.05 -1.38 -1.28
CA THR A 72 14.35 -0.79 -0.97
C THR A 72 14.97 -1.44 0.26
N PHE A 73 14.17 -1.65 1.31
CA PHE A 73 14.65 -2.31 2.52
C PHE A 73 14.98 -3.78 2.32
N LEU A 74 14.22 -4.49 1.47
CA LEU A 74 14.58 -5.86 1.12
C LEU A 74 15.97 -5.94 0.52
N ILE A 75 16.25 -5.07 -0.45
CA ILE A 75 17.53 -5.04 -1.18
C ILE A 75 18.69 -4.76 -0.21
N LEU A 76 18.51 -3.82 0.72
CA LEU A 76 19.50 -3.51 1.75
C LEU A 76 19.73 -4.69 2.71
N ASN A 77 18.69 -5.48 2.99
CA ASN A 77 18.76 -6.65 3.87
C ASN A 77 19.29 -7.93 3.21
N ILE A 78 19.53 -7.96 1.90
CA ILE A 78 20.04 -9.17 1.21
C ILE A 78 21.39 -9.67 1.79
N ASN A 79 22.20 -8.76 2.37
CA ASN A 79 23.53 -9.11 2.90
C ASN A 79 23.58 -9.18 4.43
N MET A 80 22.43 -9.18 5.10
CA MET A 80 22.35 -9.12 6.57
C MET A 80 21.95 -10.47 7.17
N ASN A 81 22.62 -10.87 8.27
CA ASN A 81 22.50 -12.20 8.90
C ASN A 81 21.45 -12.25 10.04
N GLY A 82 20.37 -11.49 9.92
CA GLY A 82 19.34 -11.43 10.97
C GLY A 82 18.41 -12.64 11.03
N ASP A 83 17.56 -12.69 12.06
CA ASP A 83 16.56 -13.75 12.22
C ASP A 83 15.52 -13.73 11.09
N GLN A 84 15.63 -14.71 10.19
CA GLN A 84 14.76 -14.82 9.03
C GLN A 84 13.29 -15.02 9.38
N THR A 85 12.99 -15.70 10.49
CA THR A 85 11.60 -15.96 10.90
C THR A 85 10.93 -14.65 11.28
N ALA A 86 11.64 -13.82 12.05
CA ALA A 86 11.17 -12.49 12.43
C ALA A 86 11.01 -11.58 11.20
N ILE A 87 11.96 -11.58 10.26
CA ILE A 87 11.88 -10.82 9.01
C ILE A 87 10.66 -11.25 8.18
N ASN A 88 10.37 -12.54 8.09
CA ASN A 88 9.21 -13.06 7.37
C ASN A 88 7.89 -12.58 7.99
N VAL A 89 7.75 -12.68 9.32
CA VAL A 89 6.55 -12.22 10.04
C VAL A 89 6.37 -10.71 9.90
N GLN A 90 7.44 -9.94 10.06
CA GLN A 90 7.39 -8.50 9.91
C GLN A 90 7.04 -8.09 8.47
N SER A 91 7.58 -8.77 7.46
CA SER A 91 7.24 -8.51 6.05
C SER A 91 5.75 -8.74 5.74
N LEU A 92 5.12 -9.73 6.39
CA LEU A 92 3.67 -9.96 6.28
C LEU A 92 2.87 -8.87 7.00
N LEU A 93 3.29 -8.44 8.19
CA LEU A 93 2.66 -7.34 8.92
C LEU A 93 2.76 -6.03 8.14
N THR A 94 3.93 -5.72 7.60
CA THR A 94 4.18 -4.53 6.78
C THR A 94 3.27 -4.50 5.57
N MET A 95 3.13 -5.63 4.86
CA MET A 95 2.17 -5.77 3.77
C MET A 95 0.73 -5.51 4.24
N GLY A 96 0.32 -6.17 5.33
CA GLY A 96 -1.03 -6.03 5.88
C GLY A 96 -1.37 -4.59 6.27
N PHE A 97 -0.47 -3.90 6.98
CA PHE A 97 -0.67 -2.51 7.38
C PHE A 97 -0.74 -1.56 6.20
N ASN A 98 0.10 -1.74 5.17
CA ASN A 98 0.05 -0.90 3.98
C ASN A 98 -1.26 -1.07 3.20
N VAL A 99 -1.67 -2.32 2.97
CA VAL A 99 -2.92 -2.63 2.26
C VAL A 99 -4.13 -2.12 3.04
N LEU A 100 -4.19 -2.35 4.36
CA LEU A 100 -5.27 -1.82 5.19
C LEU A 100 -5.27 -0.29 5.20
N ALA A 101 -4.12 0.37 5.32
CA ALA A 101 -4.02 1.82 5.26
C ALA A 101 -4.62 2.36 3.96
N ALA A 102 -4.31 1.73 2.82
CA ALA A 102 -4.88 2.11 1.53
C ALA A 102 -6.41 1.92 1.47
N VAL A 103 -6.95 0.85 2.05
CA VAL A 103 -8.41 0.61 2.14
C VAL A 103 -9.11 1.69 2.97
N PHE A 104 -8.54 2.06 4.12
CA PHE A 104 -9.12 3.11 4.96
C PHE A 104 -8.95 4.51 4.37
N GLN A 105 -7.87 4.74 3.61
CA GLN A 105 -7.69 5.96 2.82
C GLN A 105 -8.75 6.06 1.72
N LEU A 106 -9.03 4.96 1.02
CA LEU A 106 -10.10 4.90 0.01
C LEU A 106 -11.48 5.19 0.62
N SER A 107 -11.75 4.62 1.79
CA SER A 107 -13.02 4.76 2.51
C SER A 107 -13.19 6.13 3.20
N GLY A 108 -12.17 7.00 3.19
CA GLY A 108 -12.20 8.33 3.81
C GLY A 108 -11.97 8.36 5.33
N PHE A 109 -11.60 7.23 5.96
CA PHE A 109 -11.30 7.16 7.40
C PHE A 109 -9.86 7.58 7.69
N LEU A 110 -9.60 8.90 7.60
CA LEU A 110 -8.26 9.49 7.72
C LEU A 110 -7.53 9.17 9.04
N LEU A 111 -8.26 9.07 10.17
CA LEU A 111 -7.65 8.76 11.46
C LEU A 111 -7.08 7.34 11.49
N ILE A 112 -7.87 6.37 11.02
CA ILE A 112 -7.48 4.95 10.99
C ILE A 112 -6.35 4.76 9.99
N TYR A 113 -6.42 5.41 8.83
CA TYR A 113 -5.31 5.45 7.86
C TYR A 113 -4.00 5.89 8.52
N LYS A 114 -3.97 7.02 9.24
CA LYS A 114 -2.75 7.54 9.88
C LYS A 114 -2.16 6.58 10.89
N ILE A 115 -3.02 5.93 11.69
CA ILE A 115 -2.60 4.94 12.68
C ILE A 115 -1.98 3.72 11.98
N LEU A 116 -2.65 3.17 10.97
CA LEU A 116 -2.15 2.02 10.21
C LEU A 116 -0.87 2.34 9.45
N TYR A 117 -0.78 3.53 8.85
CA TYR A 117 0.42 3.98 8.15
C TYR A 117 1.59 4.18 9.12
N SER A 118 1.33 4.61 10.35
CA SER A 118 2.36 4.68 11.40
C SER A 118 2.85 3.28 11.80
N PHE A 119 1.93 2.30 11.94
CA PHE A 119 2.31 0.90 12.17
C PHE A 119 3.08 0.29 11.00
N PHE A 120 2.73 0.66 9.77
CA PHE A 120 3.49 0.30 8.57
C PHE A 120 4.94 0.81 8.69
N ILE A 121 5.16 2.10 8.96
CA ILE A 121 6.51 2.67 9.12
C ILE A 121 7.28 1.97 10.26
N LEU A 122 6.64 1.75 11.42
CA LEU A 122 7.25 1.04 12.55
C LEU A 122 7.66 -0.39 12.18
N SER A 123 6.82 -1.11 11.43
CA SER A 123 7.14 -2.46 10.97
C SER A 123 8.32 -2.50 10.01
N VAL A 124 8.42 -1.50 9.13
CA VAL A 124 9.58 -1.35 8.22
C VAL A 124 10.87 -1.08 9.00
N PHE A 125 10.83 -0.20 10.00
CA PHE A 125 11.98 0.03 10.87
C PHE A 125 12.37 -1.22 11.67
N SER A 126 11.39 -1.99 12.13
CA SER A 126 11.62 -3.25 12.83
C SER A 126 12.40 -4.24 11.96
N ILE A 127 12.11 -4.32 10.66
CA ILE A 127 12.82 -5.19 9.70
C ILE A 127 14.31 -4.83 9.61
N ILE A 128 14.67 -3.55 9.73
CA ILE A 128 16.07 -3.09 9.73
C ILE A 128 16.77 -3.47 11.03
N VAL A 129 16.10 -3.27 12.17
CA VAL A 129 16.69 -3.60 13.48
C VAL A 129 16.92 -5.10 13.60
N THR A 130 15.94 -5.91 13.15
CA THR A 130 16.02 -7.37 13.17
C THR A 130 17.05 -7.91 12.18
N SER A 131 17.34 -7.22 11.08
CA SER A 131 18.38 -7.67 10.14
C SER A 131 19.79 -7.35 10.61
N LEU A 132 19.98 -6.30 11.40
CA LEU A 132 21.27 -5.91 11.97
C LEU A 132 21.72 -6.77 13.16
N TYR A 133 20.79 -7.43 13.86
CA TYR A 133 21.02 -8.25 15.05
C TYR A 133 21.06 -9.73 14.71
#